data_AF-A0A7K1H9Z1-F1
#
_entry.id   AF-A0A7K1H9Z1-F1
#
_cell.length_a   1.000
_cell.length_b   1.000
_cell.length_c   1.000
_cell.angle_alpha   90.00
_cell.angle_beta   90.00
_cell.angle_gamma   90.00
#
_symmetry.space_group_name_H-M   'P 1'
#
loop_
_entity.id
_entity.type
_entity.pdbx_description
1 polymer ?
#
loop_
_entity_poly.entity_id
_entity_poly.type
_entity_poly.pdbx_seq_one_letter_code
_entity_poly.pdbx_strand_id
1 'polypeptide(L)'
;MMDIVAVAAEMAARTLVHTVPGGGPIYDALRILIHDRLRRDPNAAPIVAELEQEQLDEEDEGRLRVALLDVMVMDEVFAGKVVTLVGQSMAGGADVPHDVPSMSAQSSTPETPPARPAPSQPDREPKNPPGPVRGFPGLTVAATSPQTTAGSDFSIFVLVQNPFDVPITVHNVQTHIPIELLDVNQYRLSLSQANKTVQSSSRNPWTRLKARRELRKAHRGVAIAVGTEFAPEAGELFKNEISVSRDLNIGKGGTASFSAVSFIIPPGVTSDDLDAMMRRALDYQRGVVPICLQPGDSVVRQFVLRTRSKLLFRPLSHTFQIQVNYSVDGVDHTGTVPYQLTIQAALGSIAWGSALGAAVGGILKGLSASGITYIGSDPVAVLQGVAIAIMATIGVVVAFARKSSVQPIVSVEDFWGGFVIGFSVGYFGFDSFSALFPSSGG
;
A
#
# COMPACT_ATOMS: atom_id res chain seq x y z
N MET A 1 13.10 6.72 -2.63
CA MET A 1 14.22 5.78 -2.61
C MET A 1 14.11 5.08 -3.95
N MET A 2 15.00 5.40 -4.90
CA MET A 2 15.18 4.46 -6.01
C MET A 2 15.64 3.15 -5.36
N ASP A 3 15.01 2.05 -5.78
CA ASP A 3 15.27 0.72 -5.25
C ASP A 3 16.78 0.46 -5.31
N ILE A 4 17.39 -0.01 -4.22
CA ILE A 4 18.84 -0.25 -4.16
C ILE A 4 19.24 -1.25 -5.26
N VAL A 5 18.34 -2.18 -5.58
CA VAL A 5 18.45 -3.11 -6.70
C VAL A 5 18.39 -2.38 -8.04
N ALA A 6 17.50 -1.40 -8.21
CA ALA A 6 17.39 -0.60 -9.44
C ALA A 6 18.62 0.31 -9.65
N VAL A 7 19.18 0.89 -8.58
CA VAL A 7 20.40 1.72 -8.67
C VAL A 7 21.63 0.85 -8.92
N ALA A 8 21.73 -0.32 -8.28
CA ALA A 8 22.80 -1.28 -8.54
C ALA A 8 22.71 -1.87 -9.95
N ALA A 9 21.49 -2.14 -10.45
CA ALA A 9 21.23 -2.58 -11.82
C ALA A 9 21.56 -1.47 -12.84
N GLU A 10 21.17 -0.22 -12.57
CA GLU A 10 21.48 0.92 -13.44
C GLU A 10 22.99 1.21 -13.45
N MET A 11 23.68 1.11 -12.31
CA MET A 11 25.14 1.25 -12.23
C MET A 11 25.88 0.10 -12.90
N ALA A 12 25.41 -1.15 -12.73
CA ALA A 12 25.96 -2.32 -13.43
C ALA A 12 25.76 -2.20 -14.95
N ALA A 13 24.56 -1.82 -15.40
CA ALA A 13 24.24 -1.59 -16.80
C ALA A 13 25.09 -0.46 -17.41
N ARG A 14 25.27 0.66 -16.71
CA ARG A 14 26.15 1.77 -17.15
C ARG A 14 27.63 1.37 -17.19
N THR A 15 28.08 0.54 -16.25
CA THR A 15 29.47 0.06 -16.21
C THR A 15 29.74 -0.97 -17.32
N LEU A 16 28.80 -1.88 -17.59
CA LEU A 16 28.87 -2.87 -18.68
C LEU A 16 28.90 -2.22 -20.07
N VAL A 17 28.13 -1.14 -20.27
CA VAL A 17 28.05 -0.41 -21.54
C VAL A 17 29.32 0.39 -21.86
N HIS A 18 29.96 0.98 -20.85
CA HIS A 18 31.12 1.86 -21.08
C HIS A 18 32.48 1.14 -21.05
N THR A 19 32.56 -0.11 -20.57
CA THR A 19 33.84 -0.80 -20.38
C THR A 19 34.19 -1.83 -21.44
N VAL A 20 33.25 -2.22 -22.32
CA VAL A 20 33.51 -3.26 -23.35
C VAL A 20 32.99 -2.81 -24.73
N PRO A 21 33.77 -2.01 -25.48
CA PRO A 21 33.48 -1.77 -26.89
C PRO A 21 33.82 -3.05 -27.69
N GLY A 22 32.79 -3.72 -28.19
CA GLY A 22 32.89 -4.97 -28.95
C GLY A 22 32.34 -6.16 -28.16
N GLY A 23 31.13 -6.61 -28.53
CA GLY A 23 30.35 -7.65 -27.86
C GLY A 23 31.20 -8.83 -27.36
N GLY A 24 31.52 -8.79 -26.07
CA GLY A 24 32.24 -9.86 -25.40
C GLY A 24 31.30 -10.99 -24.96
N PRO A 25 31.84 -12.13 -24.51
CA PRO A 25 31.08 -13.33 -24.14
C PRO A 25 30.04 -13.09 -23.03
N ILE A 26 30.23 -12.04 -22.23
CA ILE A 26 29.28 -11.64 -21.17
C ILE A 26 28.01 -11.02 -21.78
N TYR A 27 28.16 -10.23 -22.85
CA TYR A 27 27.02 -9.62 -23.55
C TYR A 27 26.16 -10.71 -24.20
N ASP A 28 26.80 -11.70 -24.85
CA ASP A 28 26.10 -12.84 -25.44
C ASP A 28 25.42 -13.71 -24.37
N ALA A 29 26.08 -13.96 -23.24
CA ALA A 29 25.48 -14.69 -22.13
C ALA A 29 24.26 -13.96 -21.53
N LEU A 30 24.34 -12.64 -21.35
CA LEU A 30 23.20 -11.84 -20.90
C LEU A 30 22.06 -11.88 -21.91
N ARG A 31 22.38 -11.71 -23.21
CA ARG A 31 21.41 -11.74 -24.31
C ARG A 31 20.65 -13.07 -24.35
N ILE A 32 21.36 -14.20 -24.23
CA ILE A 32 20.76 -15.53 -24.18
C ILE A 32 19.82 -15.68 -22.97
N LEU A 33 20.23 -15.19 -21.80
CA LEU A 33 19.46 -15.33 -20.55
C LEU A 33 18.17 -14.47 -20.56
N ILE A 34 18.24 -13.27 -21.15
CA ILE A 34 17.08 -12.39 -21.37
C ILE A 34 16.12 -13.01 -22.38
N HIS A 35 16.66 -13.51 -23.49
CA HIS A 35 15.86 -14.11 -24.56
C HIS A 35 15.13 -15.39 -24.11
N ASP A 36 15.81 -16.24 -23.32
CA ASP A 36 15.22 -17.44 -22.73
C ASP A 36 14.14 -17.09 -21.69
N ARG A 37 14.29 -15.99 -20.94
CA ARG A 37 13.29 -15.53 -19.98
C ARG A 37 12.06 -14.93 -20.65
N LEU A 38 12.24 -14.05 -21.64
CA LEU A 38 11.14 -13.45 -22.38
C LEU A 38 10.31 -14.51 -23.14
N ARG A 39 10.93 -15.58 -23.64
CA ARG A 39 10.20 -16.71 -24.25
C ARG A 39 9.36 -17.51 -23.25
N ARG A 40 9.66 -17.47 -21.96
CA ARG A 40 8.92 -18.18 -20.91
C ARG A 40 7.76 -17.36 -20.33
N ASP A 41 7.71 -16.06 -20.59
CA ASP A 41 6.59 -15.21 -20.18
C ASP A 41 5.55 -15.13 -21.32
N PRO A 42 4.34 -15.71 -21.15
CA PRO A 42 3.31 -15.70 -22.18
C PRO A 42 2.83 -14.29 -22.56
N ASN A 43 3.05 -13.28 -21.71
CA ASN A 43 2.67 -11.90 -21.98
C ASN A 43 3.74 -11.12 -22.77
N ALA A 44 4.97 -11.63 -22.85
CA ALA A 44 6.08 -10.99 -23.56
C ALA A 44 6.18 -11.42 -25.03
N ALA A 45 5.32 -12.33 -25.50
CA ALA A 45 5.26 -12.82 -26.87
C ALA A 45 5.31 -11.74 -27.98
N PRO A 46 4.59 -10.60 -27.89
CA PRO A 46 4.69 -9.56 -28.92
C PRO A 46 6.06 -8.87 -28.95
N ILE A 47 6.70 -8.68 -27.80
CA ILE A 47 8.03 -8.05 -27.68
C ILE A 47 9.11 -8.98 -28.26
N VAL A 48 8.99 -10.30 -28.02
CA VAL A 48 9.90 -11.30 -28.58
C VAL A 48 9.76 -11.39 -30.10
N ALA A 49 8.53 -11.34 -30.63
CA ALA A 49 8.30 -11.37 -32.07
C ALA A 49 8.86 -10.13 -32.80
N GLU A 50 8.79 -8.96 -32.16
CA GLU A 50 9.35 -7.70 -32.66
C GLU A 50 10.89 -7.73 -32.65
N LEU A 51 11.51 -8.24 -31.57
CA LEU A 51 12.98 -8.42 -31.47
C LEU A 51 13.57 -9.47 -32.43
N GLU A 52 12.78 -10.45 -32.87
CA GLU A 52 13.22 -11.50 -33.81
C GLU A 52 13.12 -11.06 -35.29
N GLN A 53 12.34 -10.03 -35.62
CA GLN A 53 12.11 -9.59 -37.01
C GLN A 53 12.99 -8.42 -37.49
N GLU A 54 13.63 -7.67 -36.59
CA GLU A 54 14.28 -6.40 -36.94
C GLU A 54 15.83 -6.47 -36.83
N GLN A 55 16.55 -6.04 -37.87
CA GLN A 55 17.99 -5.78 -37.78
C GLN A 55 18.18 -4.51 -36.96
N LEU A 56 18.59 -4.65 -35.69
CA LEU A 56 18.63 -3.56 -34.70
C LEU A 56 19.55 -2.40 -35.10
N ASP A 57 18.98 -1.20 -35.16
CA ASP A 57 19.70 0.08 -35.15
C ASP A 57 20.02 0.53 -33.70
N GLU A 58 20.93 1.50 -33.52
CA GLU A 58 21.35 2.02 -32.19
C GLU A 58 20.18 2.51 -31.30
N GLU A 59 19.04 2.85 -31.89
CA GLU A 59 17.85 3.30 -31.16
C GLU A 59 17.16 2.16 -30.38
N ASP A 60 17.30 0.91 -30.86
CA ASP A 60 16.70 -0.28 -30.24
C ASP A 60 17.53 -0.81 -29.06
N GLU A 61 18.84 -0.48 -29.00
CA GLU A 61 19.66 -0.72 -27.82
C GLU A 61 19.12 0.06 -26.60
N GLY A 62 18.57 1.25 -26.84
CA GLY A 62 17.88 2.05 -25.83
C GLY A 62 16.60 1.38 -25.31
N ARG A 63 15.83 0.75 -26.19
CA ARG A 63 14.59 0.03 -25.81
C ARG A 63 14.89 -1.26 -25.06
N LEU A 64 15.92 -1.99 -25.48
CA LEU A 64 16.40 -3.18 -24.78
C LEU A 64 16.87 -2.83 -23.36
N ARG A 65 17.51 -1.68 -23.16
CA ARG A 65 17.91 -1.19 -21.83
C ARG A 65 16.71 -0.92 -20.91
N VAL A 66 15.63 -0.35 -21.44
CA VAL A 66 14.41 -0.07 -20.67
C VAL A 66 13.71 -1.38 -20.30
N ALA A 67 13.58 -2.31 -21.26
CA ALA A 67 13.01 -3.63 -21.00
C ALA A 67 13.85 -4.44 -19.99
N LEU A 68 15.18 -4.32 -20.05
CA LEU A 68 16.10 -4.95 -19.08
C LEU A 68 15.89 -4.40 -17.67
N LEU A 69 15.73 -3.08 -17.53
CA LEU A 69 15.45 -2.42 -16.25
C LEU A 69 14.11 -2.88 -15.68
N ASP A 70 13.07 -2.98 -16.50
CA ASP A 70 11.76 -3.47 -16.04
C ASP A 70 11.80 -4.94 -15.60
N VAL A 71 12.52 -5.80 -16.33
CA VAL A 71 12.68 -7.23 -15.97
C VAL A 71 13.54 -7.39 -14.70
N MET A 72 14.59 -6.58 -14.52
CA MET A 72 15.45 -6.63 -13.33
C MET A 72 14.77 -6.07 -12.07
N VAL A 73 13.85 -5.12 -12.20
CA VAL A 73 13.07 -4.58 -11.07
C VAL A 73 11.97 -5.55 -10.62
N MET A 74 11.53 -6.47 -11.49
CA MET A 74 10.43 -7.38 -11.22
C MET A 74 10.87 -8.76 -10.67
N ASP A 75 12.15 -9.14 -10.76
CA ASP A 75 12.63 -10.48 -10.40
C ASP A 75 14.01 -10.45 -9.68
N GLU A 76 13.98 -10.50 -8.34
CA GLU A 76 15.18 -10.49 -7.49
C GLU A 76 16.12 -11.69 -7.74
N VAL A 77 15.58 -12.83 -8.18
CA VAL A 77 16.36 -14.04 -8.50
C VAL A 77 17.18 -13.83 -9.78
N PHE A 78 16.60 -13.15 -10.75
CA PHE A 78 17.30 -12.76 -11.98
C PHE A 78 18.41 -11.74 -11.68
N ALA A 79 18.13 -10.72 -10.85
CA ALA A 79 19.11 -9.74 -10.42
C ALA A 79 20.31 -10.41 -9.70
N GLY A 80 20.05 -11.40 -8.84
CA GLY A 80 21.10 -12.19 -8.17
C GLY A 80 22.01 -12.95 -9.15
N LYS A 81 21.45 -13.57 -10.19
CA LYS A 81 22.24 -14.30 -11.21
C LYS A 81 23.11 -13.35 -12.03
N VAL A 82 22.61 -12.17 -12.38
CA VAL A 82 23.37 -11.14 -13.10
C VAL A 82 24.54 -10.64 -12.27
N VAL A 83 24.33 -10.36 -10.98
CA VAL A 83 25.40 -9.96 -10.05
C VAL A 83 26.47 -11.05 -9.91
N THR A 84 26.05 -12.32 -9.85
CA THR A 84 26.98 -13.46 -9.74
C THR A 84 27.83 -13.62 -11.01
N LEU A 85 27.23 -13.46 -12.20
CA LEU A 85 27.94 -13.49 -13.49
C LEU A 85 28.95 -12.35 -13.63
N VAL A 86 28.57 -11.13 -13.21
CA VAL A 86 29.47 -9.97 -13.21
C VAL A 86 30.60 -10.15 -12.18
N GLY A 87 30.30 -10.71 -11.01
CA GLY A 87 31.31 -11.03 -9.99
C GLY A 87 32.32 -12.08 -10.44
N GLN A 88 31.88 -13.14 -11.11
CA GLN A 88 32.75 -14.19 -11.67
C GLN A 88 33.64 -13.67 -12.80
N SER A 89 33.11 -12.78 -13.65
CA SER A 89 33.87 -12.08 -14.69
C SER A 89 34.98 -11.20 -14.11
N MET A 90 34.72 -10.53 -12.99
CA MET A 90 35.69 -9.64 -12.34
C MET A 90 36.73 -10.40 -11.52
N ALA A 91 36.41 -11.63 -11.08
CA ALA A 91 37.31 -12.48 -10.30
C ALA A 91 38.27 -13.34 -11.15
N GLY A 92 38.09 -13.37 -12.47
CA GLY A 92 38.94 -14.10 -13.42
C GLY A 92 40.31 -13.45 -13.62
N GLY A 93 41.17 -13.49 -12.60
CA GLY A 93 42.54 -12.97 -12.69
C GLY A 93 43.48 -13.29 -11.54
N ALA A 94 43.08 -14.12 -10.56
CA ALA A 94 43.96 -14.51 -9.46
C ALA A 94 43.93 -16.02 -9.24
N ASP A 95 44.99 -16.70 -9.69
CA ASP A 95 45.31 -18.06 -9.27
C ASP A 95 45.51 -18.10 -7.75
N VAL A 96 44.69 -18.91 -7.06
CA VAL A 96 44.85 -19.20 -5.63
C VAL A 96 45.08 -20.70 -5.47
N PRO A 97 46.18 -21.14 -4.82
CA PRO A 97 46.50 -22.54 -4.62
C PRO A 97 45.62 -23.17 -3.54
N HIS A 98 45.12 -24.38 -3.83
CA HIS A 98 44.45 -25.25 -2.87
C HIS A 98 45.47 -26.09 -2.11
N ASP A 99 45.66 -25.80 -0.81
CA ASP A 99 46.20 -26.76 0.14
C ASP A 99 45.27 -26.81 1.37
N VAL A 100 44.59 -27.95 1.55
CA VAL A 100 43.81 -28.26 2.75
C VAL A 100 44.38 -29.56 3.34
N PRO A 101 44.79 -29.58 4.62
CA PRO A 101 45.27 -30.79 5.26
C PRO A 101 44.11 -31.70 5.68
N SER A 102 44.21 -32.95 5.28
CA SER A 102 43.39 -34.08 5.73
C SER A 102 43.61 -34.35 7.23
N MET A 103 42.57 -34.19 8.05
CA MET A 103 42.54 -34.74 9.41
C MET A 103 41.82 -36.09 9.42
N SER A 104 42.56 -37.07 9.93
CA SER A 104 42.28 -38.48 10.05
C SER A 104 41.22 -38.80 11.10
N ALA A 105 40.49 -39.88 10.82
CA ALA A 105 39.50 -40.52 11.66
C ALA A 105 40.09 -41.05 12.98
N GLN A 106 39.33 -40.90 14.08
CA GLN A 106 39.47 -41.75 15.26
C GLN A 106 38.14 -42.44 15.54
N SER A 107 38.18 -43.77 15.39
CA SER A 107 37.17 -44.73 15.81
C SER A 107 37.27 -44.98 17.30
N SER A 108 36.16 -44.86 18.03
CA SER A 108 35.99 -45.54 19.32
C SER A 108 34.59 -46.15 19.39
N THR A 109 34.57 -47.47 19.57
CA THR A 109 33.40 -48.33 19.81
C THR A 109 33.33 -48.65 21.32
N PRO A 110 32.28 -49.32 21.84
CA PRO A 110 31.35 -48.75 22.80
C PRO A 110 31.51 -49.33 24.22
N GLU A 111 31.35 -48.49 25.25
CA GLU A 111 31.27 -48.94 26.64
C GLU A 111 29.83 -49.29 27.01
N THR A 112 29.64 -50.55 27.43
CA THR A 112 28.37 -51.13 27.86
C THR A 112 28.13 -50.81 29.35
N PRO A 113 27.04 -50.12 29.72
CA PRO A 113 26.71 -49.90 31.13
C PRO A 113 25.98 -51.11 31.74
N PRO A 114 26.24 -51.47 33.01
CA PRO A 114 25.60 -52.60 33.67
C PRO A 114 24.18 -52.29 34.17
N ALA A 115 23.32 -53.30 33.98
CA ALA A 115 22.17 -53.75 34.77
C ALA A 115 21.23 -52.71 35.43
N ARG A 116 20.09 -52.56 34.77
CA ARG A 116 18.85 -51.88 35.19
C ARG A 116 18.11 -52.66 36.31
N PRO A 117 17.64 -52.01 37.39
CA PRO A 117 16.60 -52.58 38.25
C PRO A 117 15.21 -52.50 37.59
N ALA A 118 14.39 -53.53 37.88
CA ALA A 118 13.14 -53.87 37.22
C ALA A 118 12.10 -52.72 37.15
N PRO A 119 11.50 -52.45 35.97
CA PRO A 119 10.37 -51.55 35.85
C PRO A 119 9.06 -52.32 36.04
N SER A 120 8.45 -52.16 37.22
CA SER A 120 7.05 -52.52 37.46
C SER A 120 6.16 -51.31 37.20
N GLN A 121 5.58 -51.22 35.99
CA GLN A 121 4.16 -50.91 35.80
C GLN A 121 3.79 -50.98 34.31
N PRO A 122 2.74 -51.74 33.95
CA PRO A 122 2.29 -51.89 32.58
C PRO A 122 1.55 -50.64 32.10
N ASP A 123 1.95 -50.17 30.91
CA ASP A 123 1.07 -49.69 29.85
C ASP A 123 -0.06 -48.73 30.27
N ARG A 124 0.31 -47.51 30.63
CA ARG A 124 -0.56 -46.38 30.27
C ARG A 124 -0.51 -46.25 28.75
N GLU A 125 -1.51 -46.82 28.10
CA GLU A 125 -1.88 -46.62 26.71
C GLU A 125 -1.53 -45.17 26.31
N PRO A 126 -0.72 -44.95 25.25
CA PRO A 126 -0.33 -43.61 24.83
C PRO A 126 -1.61 -42.84 24.55
N LYS A 127 -1.96 -41.94 25.48
CA LYS A 127 -3.12 -41.05 25.36
C LYS A 127 -2.96 -40.38 24.01
N ASN A 128 -3.88 -40.68 23.08
CA ASN A 128 -3.86 -40.11 21.74
C ASN A 128 -3.58 -38.61 21.85
N PRO A 129 -2.66 -38.07 21.03
CA PRO A 129 -2.37 -36.64 21.08
C PRO A 129 -3.70 -35.89 21.00
N PRO A 130 -3.93 -34.90 21.90
CA PRO A 130 -5.16 -34.12 21.87
C PRO A 130 -5.40 -33.66 20.44
N GLY A 131 -6.61 -33.91 19.92
CA GLY A 131 -6.95 -33.53 18.56
C GLY A 131 -6.75 -32.02 18.36
N PRO A 132 -6.51 -31.56 17.12
CA PRO A 132 -6.26 -30.15 16.84
C PRO A 132 -7.40 -29.30 17.40
N VAL A 133 -7.04 -28.30 18.23
CA VAL A 133 -8.00 -27.39 18.85
C VAL A 133 -8.73 -26.62 17.75
N ARG A 134 -10.06 -26.73 17.71
CA ARG A 134 -10.90 -26.06 16.72
C ARG A 134 -11.60 -24.87 17.36
N GLY A 135 -11.52 -23.71 16.73
CA GLY A 135 -12.32 -22.54 17.08
C GLY A 135 -11.83 -21.26 16.43
N PHE A 136 -12.53 -20.16 16.71
CA PHE A 136 -12.16 -18.82 16.26
C PHE A 136 -11.73 -17.98 17.46
N PRO A 137 -10.69 -17.13 17.33
CA PRO A 137 -10.35 -16.16 18.35
C PRO A 137 -11.55 -15.22 18.58
N GLY A 138 -11.67 -14.68 19.79
CA GLY A 138 -12.68 -13.67 20.09
C GLY A 138 -12.33 -12.39 19.33
N LEU A 139 -13.10 -12.05 18.29
CA LEU A 139 -12.88 -10.84 17.50
C LEU A 139 -13.96 -9.81 17.84
N THR A 140 -13.53 -8.64 18.33
CA THR A 140 -14.43 -7.50 18.56
C THR A 140 -13.90 -6.29 17.81
N VAL A 141 -14.76 -5.64 17.01
CA VAL A 141 -14.40 -4.44 16.24
C VAL A 141 -15.17 -3.25 16.78
N ALA A 142 -14.46 -2.17 17.06
CA ALA A 142 -15.02 -0.89 17.46
C ALA A 142 -14.39 0.24 16.64
N ALA A 143 -15.07 1.37 16.51
CA ALA A 143 -14.46 2.58 15.98
C ALA A 143 -14.52 3.70 17.01
N THR A 144 -13.66 4.72 16.85
CA THR A 144 -13.69 5.92 17.70
C THR A 144 -15.07 6.60 17.71
N SER A 145 -15.79 6.52 16.58
CA SER A 145 -17.17 7.01 16.45
C SER A 145 -17.94 6.13 15.47
N PRO A 146 -19.22 5.80 15.73
CA PRO A 146 -20.08 5.07 14.80
C PRO A 146 -20.41 5.88 13.54
N GLN A 147 -20.37 7.22 13.64
CA GLN A 147 -20.55 8.14 12.52
C GLN A 147 -19.29 8.97 12.35
N THR A 148 -18.71 8.92 11.16
CA THR A 148 -17.47 9.64 10.86
C THR A 148 -17.72 10.72 9.82
N THR A 149 -17.14 11.90 10.00
CA THR A 149 -17.20 12.98 9.02
C THR A 149 -16.06 12.87 7.99
N ALA A 150 -16.33 13.17 6.73
CA ALA A 150 -15.27 13.23 5.72
C ALA A 150 -14.19 14.25 6.09
N GLY A 151 -12.93 13.85 5.95
CA GLY A 151 -11.77 14.71 6.13
C GLY A 151 -11.19 14.72 7.55
N SER A 152 -11.89 14.17 8.54
CA SER A 152 -11.35 13.83 9.85
C SER A 152 -10.66 12.47 9.83
N ASP A 153 -9.65 12.33 10.68
CA ASP A 153 -9.00 11.05 10.93
C ASP A 153 -9.90 10.28 11.90
N PHE A 154 -10.08 8.97 11.68
CA PHE A 154 -10.85 8.10 12.55
C PHE A 154 -10.11 6.77 12.71
N SER A 155 -10.34 6.10 13.84
CA SER A 155 -9.67 4.83 14.11
C SER A 155 -10.66 3.68 14.20
N ILE A 156 -10.31 2.56 13.59
CA ILE A 156 -10.96 1.26 13.78
C ILE A 156 -10.04 0.43 14.69
N PHE A 157 -10.58 -0.02 15.81
CA PHE A 157 -9.91 -0.88 16.79
C PHE A 157 -10.41 -2.30 16.63
N VAL A 158 -9.47 -3.24 16.51
CA VAL A 158 -9.74 -4.67 16.43
C VAL A 158 -9.13 -5.33 17.63
N LEU A 159 -9.98 -5.78 18.55
CA LEU A 159 -9.60 -6.56 19.71
C LEU A 159 -9.58 -8.04 19.30
N VAL A 160 -8.41 -8.66 19.42
CA VAL A 160 -8.21 -10.10 19.24
C VAL A 160 -7.97 -10.70 20.61
N GLN A 161 -8.89 -11.55 21.07
CA GLN A 161 -8.80 -12.26 22.34
C GLN A 161 -8.50 -13.74 22.10
N ASN A 162 -7.64 -14.32 22.93
CA ASN A 162 -7.39 -15.77 22.92
C ASN A 162 -8.39 -16.50 23.83
N PRO A 163 -9.40 -17.21 23.29
CA PRO A 163 -10.33 -18.00 24.08
C PRO A 163 -9.84 -19.43 24.38
N PHE A 164 -8.69 -19.83 23.83
CA PHE A 164 -8.17 -21.18 23.95
C PHE A 164 -7.34 -21.35 25.23
N ASP A 165 -7.18 -22.59 25.65
CA ASP A 165 -6.30 -23.01 26.75
C ASP A 165 -4.83 -23.17 26.32
N VAL A 166 -4.54 -22.93 25.04
CA VAL A 166 -3.20 -22.91 24.44
C VAL A 166 -2.85 -21.53 23.90
N PRO A 167 -1.55 -21.16 23.86
CA PRO A 167 -1.12 -19.90 23.26
C PRO A 167 -1.45 -19.83 21.76
N ILE A 168 -1.80 -18.64 21.28
CA ILE A 168 -2.02 -18.39 19.85
C ILE A 168 -1.01 -17.36 19.34
N THR A 169 -0.55 -17.53 18.10
CA THR A 169 0.32 -16.53 17.47
C THR A 169 -0.48 -15.76 16.42
N VAL A 170 -0.73 -14.48 16.68
CA VAL A 170 -1.38 -13.58 15.71
C VAL A 170 -0.32 -13.07 14.75
N HIS A 171 -0.40 -13.51 13.50
CA HIS A 171 0.55 -13.12 12.45
C HIS A 171 0.21 -11.75 11.91
N ASN A 172 -1.04 -11.52 11.51
CA ASN A 172 -1.42 -10.27 10.85
C ASN A 172 -2.90 -9.96 11.02
N VAL A 173 -3.23 -8.67 11.11
CA VAL A 173 -4.59 -8.15 11.04
C VAL A 173 -4.65 -7.17 9.87
N GLN A 174 -5.38 -7.57 8.83
CA GLN A 174 -5.49 -6.85 7.57
C GLN A 174 -6.92 -6.43 7.29
N THR A 175 -7.09 -5.33 6.56
CA THR A 175 -8.39 -4.92 6.05
C THR A 175 -8.26 -4.37 4.64
N HIS A 176 -9.23 -4.69 3.80
CA HIS A 176 -9.32 -4.13 2.45
C HIS A 176 -9.96 -2.75 2.52
N ILE A 177 -9.16 -1.71 2.24
CA ILE A 177 -9.61 -0.34 2.31
C ILE A 177 -10.13 0.10 0.93
N PRO A 178 -11.35 0.66 0.84
CA PRO A 178 -11.86 1.26 -0.38
C PRO A 178 -11.02 2.47 -0.81
N ILE A 179 -10.92 2.71 -2.12
CA ILE A 179 -10.02 3.71 -2.73
C ILE A 179 -10.24 5.16 -2.26
N GLU A 180 -11.39 5.44 -1.63
CA GLU A 180 -11.77 6.72 -1.06
C GLU A 180 -11.07 7.01 0.28
N LEU A 181 -10.55 5.98 0.93
CA LEU A 181 -9.91 6.04 2.23
C LEU A 181 -8.39 5.87 2.09
N LEU A 182 -7.68 6.51 3.01
CA LEU A 182 -6.23 6.49 3.10
C LEU A 182 -5.85 6.02 4.51
N ASP A 183 -4.91 5.08 4.57
CA ASP A 183 -4.19 4.77 5.79
C ASP A 183 -3.27 5.95 6.14
N VAL A 184 -3.54 6.60 7.27
CA VAL A 184 -2.81 7.79 7.72
C VAL A 184 -1.37 7.44 8.07
N ASN A 185 -1.11 6.24 8.59
CA ASN A 185 0.23 5.82 9.00
C ASN A 185 1.10 5.56 7.76
N GLN A 186 0.59 4.80 6.78
CA GLN A 186 1.29 4.62 5.51
C GLN A 186 1.52 5.95 4.77
N TYR A 187 0.53 6.84 4.78
CA TYR A 187 0.65 8.16 4.19
C TYR A 187 1.71 9.05 4.88
N ARG A 188 1.82 8.98 6.22
CA ARG A 188 2.88 9.68 6.97
C ARG A 188 4.27 9.12 6.67
N LEU A 189 4.39 7.80 6.57
CA LEU A 189 5.65 7.15 6.22
C LEU A 189 6.11 7.57 4.82
N SER A 190 5.22 7.52 3.81
CA SER A 190 5.56 7.93 2.44
C SER A 190 5.92 9.41 2.35
N LEU A 191 5.23 10.28 3.10
CA LEU A 191 5.61 11.70 3.20
C LEU A 191 6.97 11.90 3.86
N SER A 192 7.31 11.12 4.89
CA SER A 192 8.61 11.22 5.56
C SER A 192 9.75 10.81 4.62
N GLN A 193 9.56 9.77 3.83
CA GLN A 193 10.52 9.31 2.81
C GLN A 193 10.67 10.33 1.69
N ALA A 194 9.55 10.88 1.19
CA ALA A 194 9.57 11.93 0.18
C ALA A 194 10.28 13.21 0.67
N ASN A 195 10.07 13.60 1.92
CA ASN A 195 10.75 14.76 2.49
C ASN A 195 12.26 14.54 2.62
N LYS A 196 12.71 13.33 3.00
CA LYS A 196 14.14 12.99 3.02
C LYS A 196 14.79 13.16 1.64
N THR A 197 14.12 12.74 0.56
CA THR A 197 14.62 12.94 -0.81
C THR A 197 14.59 14.40 -1.28
N VAL A 198 13.60 15.18 -0.84
CA VAL A 198 13.48 16.60 -1.22
C VAL A 198 14.47 17.47 -0.46
N GLN A 199 14.88 17.08 0.76
CA GLN A 199 15.84 17.84 1.55
C GLN A 199 17.25 17.82 0.93
N SER A 200 17.59 16.79 0.14
CA SER A 200 18.84 16.75 -0.62
C SER A 200 18.75 17.37 -2.02
N SER A 201 17.54 17.49 -2.60
CA SER A 201 17.34 17.87 -4.01
C SER A 201 16.50 19.15 -4.18
N SER A 202 17.21 20.28 -4.21
CA SER A 202 16.77 21.61 -4.68
C SER A 202 15.82 22.44 -3.80
N ARG A 203 16.10 23.75 -3.75
CA ARG A 203 15.34 24.79 -3.03
C ARG A 203 14.06 25.25 -3.73
N ASN A 204 13.65 24.66 -4.86
CA ASN A 204 12.55 25.22 -5.66
C ASN A 204 11.17 24.88 -5.05
N PRO A 205 10.35 25.87 -4.64
CA PRO A 205 9.03 25.62 -4.05
C PRO A 205 8.06 24.92 -5.02
N TRP A 206 8.24 25.06 -6.34
CA TRP A 206 7.37 24.45 -7.34
C TRP A 206 7.52 22.93 -7.43
N THR A 207 8.72 22.38 -7.23
CA THR A 207 8.95 20.92 -7.23
C THR A 207 8.26 20.27 -6.03
N ARG A 208 8.25 20.95 -4.87
CA ARG A 208 7.50 20.51 -3.68
C ARG A 208 5.99 20.44 -3.94
N LEU A 209 5.44 21.43 -4.64
CA LEU A 209 4.01 21.46 -4.96
C LEU A 209 3.63 20.36 -5.97
N LYS A 210 4.45 20.14 -7.00
CA LYS A 210 4.28 19.04 -7.97
C LYS A 210 4.40 17.67 -7.30
N ALA A 211 5.44 17.44 -6.50
CA ALA A 211 5.61 16.19 -5.75
C ALA A 211 4.42 15.88 -4.84
N ARG A 212 3.85 16.90 -4.17
CA ARG A 212 2.62 16.75 -3.38
C ARG A 212 1.40 16.38 -4.22
N ARG A 213 1.28 16.90 -5.45
CA ARG A 213 0.21 16.51 -6.39
C ARG A 213 0.38 15.08 -6.90
N GLU A 214 1.61 14.66 -7.20
CA GLU A 214 1.89 13.31 -7.69
C GLU A 214 1.72 12.24 -6.60
N LEU A 215 2.15 12.51 -5.36
CA LEU A 215 1.84 11.64 -4.22
C LEU A 215 0.33 11.43 -4.03
N ARG A 216 -0.48 12.46 -4.31
CA ARG A 216 -1.93 12.31 -4.32
C ARG A 216 -2.43 11.42 -5.45
N LYS A 217 -1.76 11.30 -6.59
CA LYS A 217 -2.19 10.44 -7.70
C LYS A 217 -1.77 8.98 -7.53
N ALA A 218 -0.57 8.73 -7.00
CA ALA A 218 0.00 7.39 -6.85
C ALA A 218 -0.89 6.42 -6.03
N HIS A 219 -1.67 6.94 -5.09
CA HIS A 219 -2.56 6.14 -4.24
C HIS A 219 -3.98 6.01 -4.83
N ARG A 220 -4.12 5.66 -6.11
CA ARG A 220 -5.43 5.45 -6.77
C ARG A 220 -5.92 4.00 -6.77
N GLY A 221 -5.14 3.06 -6.22
CA GLY A 221 -5.54 1.67 -6.06
C GLY A 221 -6.28 1.40 -4.75
N VAL A 222 -6.88 0.21 -4.67
CA VAL A 222 -7.28 -0.42 -3.41
C VAL A 222 -6.06 -0.49 -2.51
N ALA A 223 -6.18 0.01 -1.28
CA ALA A 223 -5.12 -0.09 -0.30
C ALA A 223 -5.40 -1.26 0.65
N ILE A 224 -4.38 -2.04 0.97
CA ILE A 224 -4.42 -2.98 2.09
C ILE A 224 -3.81 -2.22 3.27
N ALA A 225 -4.62 -1.93 4.29
CA ALA A 225 -4.04 -1.51 5.56
C ALA A 225 -3.70 -2.72 6.40
N VAL A 226 -2.56 -2.57 7.06
CA VAL A 226 -2.05 -3.51 8.04
C VAL A 226 -2.13 -2.82 9.39
N GLY A 227 -2.77 -3.48 10.35
CA GLY A 227 -2.99 -2.91 11.67
C GLY A 227 -1.66 -2.68 12.38
N THR A 228 -1.27 -1.42 12.53
CA THR A 228 -0.09 -1.05 13.30
C THR A 228 -0.36 -1.28 14.78
N GLU A 229 0.62 -1.84 15.48
CA GLU A 229 0.56 -1.95 16.94
C GLU A 229 0.58 -0.55 17.55
N PHE A 230 -0.28 -0.33 18.53
CA PHE A 230 -0.10 0.79 19.45
C PHE A 230 0.92 0.38 20.51
N ALA A 231 2.17 0.14 20.09
CA ALA A 231 3.27 -0.17 20.98
C ALA A 231 4.18 1.08 21.06
N PRO A 232 3.97 1.99 22.03
CA PRO A 232 4.84 3.16 22.20
C PRO A 232 6.32 2.78 22.41
N GLU A 233 6.59 1.54 22.83
CA GLU A 233 7.92 1.00 23.10
C GLU A 233 8.57 0.25 21.91
N ALA A 234 7.81 -0.16 20.89
CA ALA A 234 8.38 -0.91 19.77
C ALA A 234 9.40 -0.09 18.97
N GLY A 235 9.25 1.24 18.93
CA GLY A 235 10.25 2.15 18.36
C GLY A 235 11.63 2.09 19.03
N GLU A 236 11.71 1.56 20.26
CA GLU A 236 12.99 1.35 20.97
C GLU A 236 13.59 -0.03 20.69
N LEU A 237 12.77 -1.07 20.43
CA LEU A 237 13.27 -2.39 20.01
C LEU A 237 13.97 -2.33 18.64
N PHE A 238 13.57 -1.40 17.75
CA PHE A 238 14.26 -1.15 16.49
C PHE A 238 15.60 -0.39 16.62
N LYS A 239 15.95 0.14 17.80
CA LYS A 239 17.29 0.75 18.01
C LYS A 239 18.39 -0.30 18.21
N ASN A 240 18.03 -1.54 18.54
CA ASN A 240 18.97 -2.62 18.83
C ASN A 240 19.13 -3.61 17.66
N GLU A 241 18.63 -3.27 16.47
CA GLU A 241 18.97 -4.01 15.27
C GLU A 241 20.50 -3.93 15.08
N ILE A 242 21.17 -5.09 15.08
CA ILE A 242 22.57 -5.18 14.67
C ILE A 242 22.59 -4.91 13.17
N SER A 243 22.54 -3.64 12.80
CA SER A 243 22.80 -3.23 11.43
C SER A 243 24.27 -3.53 11.16
N VAL A 244 24.54 -4.64 10.48
CA VAL A 244 25.84 -4.84 9.85
C VAL A 244 25.88 -3.91 8.66
N SER A 245 26.15 -2.63 8.91
CA SER A 245 26.42 -1.66 7.86
C SER A 245 27.81 -1.97 7.32
N ARG A 246 27.89 -2.56 6.13
CA ARG A 246 29.13 -2.53 5.36
C ARG A 246 29.10 -1.30 4.49
N ASP A 247 30.00 -0.37 4.78
CA ASP A 247 30.32 0.71 3.87
C ASP A 247 31.12 0.12 2.71
N LEU A 248 30.48 0.00 1.55
CA LEU A 248 31.17 -0.32 0.33
C LEU A 248 31.69 0.99 -0.25
N ASN A 249 33.02 1.15 -0.24
CA ASN A 249 33.69 2.21 -0.97
C ASN A 249 33.53 1.92 -2.47
N ILE A 250 32.52 2.54 -3.08
CA ILE A 250 32.38 2.57 -4.53
C ILE A 250 33.33 3.71 -4.98
N GLY A 251 34.29 3.39 -5.86
CA GLY A 251 35.43 4.24 -6.19
C GLY A 251 35.12 5.72 -6.51
N LYS A 252 36.16 6.56 -6.50
CA LYS A 252 36.13 8.03 -6.70
C LYS A 252 34.97 8.75 -5.99
N GLY A 253 34.73 8.41 -4.73
CA GLY A 253 34.10 9.31 -3.75
C GLY A 253 32.65 9.02 -3.35
N GLY A 254 32.09 7.84 -3.67
CA GLY A 254 30.77 7.44 -3.20
C GLY A 254 30.83 6.32 -2.17
N THR A 255 30.48 6.59 -0.91
CA THR A 255 30.17 5.54 0.06
C THR A 255 28.71 5.14 -0.09
N ALA A 256 28.44 3.87 -0.43
CA ALA A 256 27.12 3.30 -0.34
C ALA A 256 27.06 2.43 0.92
N SER A 257 26.16 2.75 1.85
CA SER A 257 25.88 1.88 2.99
C SER A 257 24.79 0.90 2.60
N PHE A 258 25.06 -0.39 2.80
CA PHE A 258 24.08 -1.46 2.65
C PHE A 258 23.77 -2.02 4.03
N SER A 259 22.48 -2.12 4.36
CA SER A 259 22.00 -2.84 5.53
C SER A 259 21.54 -4.22 5.05
N ALA A 260 22.24 -5.28 5.45
CA ALA A 260 21.86 -6.65 5.14
C ALA A 260 21.44 -7.37 6.43
N VAL A 261 20.29 -8.03 6.40
CA VAL A 261 19.82 -8.90 7.49
C VAL A 261 20.36 -10.30 7.22
N SER A 262 21.27 -10.80 8.06
CA SER A 262 21.81 -12.16 7.92
C SER A 262 20.97 -13.14 8.73
N PHE A 263 20.36 -14.12 8.07
CA PHE A 263 19.67 -15.24 8.73
C PHE A 263 20.59 -16.46 8.78
N ILE A 264 20.69 -17.11 9.93
CA ILE A 264 21.36 -18.41 10.06
C ILE A 264 20.29 -19.47 9.79
N ILE A 265 20.41 -20.18 8.67
CA ILE A 265 19.48 -21.25 8.28
C ILE A 265 19.92 -22.55 8.98
N PRO A 266 19.07 -23.18 9.82
CA PRO A 266 19.39 -24.46 10.42
C PRO A 266 19.61 -25.56 9.36
N PRO A 267 20.48 -26.55 9.59
CA PRO A 267 20.59 -27.70 8.71
C PRO A 267 19.30 -28.55 8.77
N GLY A 268 18.78 -28.97 7.62
CA GLY A 268 17.60 -29.86 7.52
C GLY A 268 16.24 -29.16 7.39
N VAL A 269 16.22 -27.85 7.15
CA VAL A 269 14.99 -27.07 6.92
C VAL A 269 14.35 -27.44 5.58
N THR A 270 13.03 -27.63 5.56
CA THR A 270 12.29 -27.94 4.33
C THR A 270 12.07 -26.68 3.47
N SER A 271 11.69 -26.83 2.20
CA SER A 271 11.35 -25.69 1.35
C SER A 271 10.22 -24.84 1.95
N ASP A 272 9.24 -25.50 2.56
CA ASP A 272 8.06 -24.85 3.13
C ASP A 272 8.41 -24.03 4.37
N ASP A 273 9.32 -24.56 5.19
CA ASP A 273 9.89 -23.83 6.33
C ASP A 273 10.69 -22.60 5.88
N LEU A 274 11.43 -22.72 4.77
CA LEU A 274 12.21 -21.62 4.20
C LEU A 274 11.30 -20.51 3.67
N ASP A 275 10.23 -20.87 2.97
CA ASP A 275 9.19 -19.94 2.50
C ASP A 275 8.49 -19.27 3.68
N ALA A 276 8.19 -20.02 4.74
CA ALA A 276 7.63 -19.47 5.97
C ALA A 276 8.61 -18.50 6.65
N MET A 277 9.91 -18.81 6.69
CA MET A 277 10.95 -17.92 7.21
C MET A 277 11.08 -16.64 6.36
N MET A 278 11.10 -16.75 5.03
CA MET A 278 11.17 -15.61 4.12
C MET A 278 9.94 -14.71 4.24
N ARG A 279 8.74 -15.30 4.36
CA ARG A 279 7.51 -14.54 4.63
C ARG A 279 7.58 -13.82 5.97
N ARG A 280 8.03 -14.49 7.04
CA ARG A 280 8.23 -13.86 8.35
C ARG A 280 9.24 -12.73 8.27
N ALA A 281 10.36 -12.91 7.57
CA ALA A 281 11.38 -11.87 7.38
C ALA A 281 10.82 -10.64 6.65
N LEU A 282 10.03 -10.85 5.60
CA LEU A 282 9.32 -9.77 4.90
C LEU A 282 8.26 -9.10 5.78
N ASP A 283 7.53 -9.88 6.58
CA ASP A 283 6.55 -9.36 7.54
C ASP A 283 7.25 -8.52 8.62
N TYR A 284 8.41 -8.95 9.13
CA TYR A 284 9.26 -8.17 10.03
C TYR A 284 9.73 -6.87 9.38
N GLN A 285 10.19 -6.90 8.12
CA GLN A 285 10.56 -5.69 7.38
C GLN A 285 9.37 -4.74 7.18
N ARG A 286 8.15 -5.29 7.10
CA ARG A 286 6.90 -4.52 7.06
C ARG A 286 6.42 -4.06 8.44
N GLY A 287 7.16 -4.37 9.51
CA GLY A 287 6.81 -4.03 10.89
C GLY A 287 5.68 -4.89 11.47
N VAL A 288 5.41 -6.04 10.86
CA VAL A 288 4.40 -7.00 11.30
C VAL A 288 5.09 -8.07 12.13
N VAL A 289 5.28 -7.77 13.42
CA VAL A 289 5.83 -8.74 14.37
C VAL A 289 4.70 -9.66 14.83
N PRO A 290 4.84 -11.00 14.68
CA PRO A 290 3.86 -11.92 15.22
C PRO A 290 3.77 -11.78 16.74
N ILE A 291 2.54 -11.69 17.29
CA ILE A 291 2.32 -11.60 18.73
C ILE A 291 1.81 -12.94 19.23
N CYS A 292 2.49 -13.53 20.21
CA CYS A 292 2.01 -14.68 20.95
C CYS A 292 1.11 -14.22 22.11
N LEU A 293 -0.16 -14.61 22.10
CA LEU A 293 -1.14 -14.32 23.15
C LEU A 293 -1.31 -15.55 24.04
N GLN A 294 -1.13 -15.39 25.36
CA GLN A 294 -1.42 -16.47 26.30
C GLN A 294 -2.93 -16.70 26.42
N PRO A 295 -3.36 -17.86 26.95
CA PRO A 295 -4.77 -18.10 27.27
C PRO A 295 -5.39 -16.96 28.09
N GLY A 296 -6.48 -16.39 27.59
CA GLY A 296 -7.17 -15.26 28.23
C GLY A 296 -6.61 -13.86 27.91
N ASP A 297 -5.43 -13.77 27.29
CA ASP A 297 -4.87 -12.48 26.86
C ASP A 297 -5.61 -11.91 25.65
N SER A 298 -5.41 -10.62 25.42
CA SER A 298 -5.94 -9.94 24.24
C SER A 298 -4.97 -8.87 23.72
N VAL A 299 -5.07 -8.58 22.43
CA VAL A 299 -4.34 -7.48 21.79
C VAL A 299 -5.29 -6.61 20.99
N VAL A 300 -5.02 -5.30 20.99
CA VAL A 300 -5.77 -4.32 20.19
C VAL A 300 -4.91 -3.87 19.03
N ARG A 301 -5.43 -4.01 17.81
CA ARG A 301 -4.86 -3.43 16.59
C ARG A 301 -5.63 -2.19 16.19
N GLN A 302 -4.92 -1.15 15.78
CA GLN A 302 -5.54 0.12 15.39
C GLN A 302 -5.27 0.41 13.91
N PHE A 303 -6.34 0.71 13.18
CA PHE A 303 -6.29 1.27 11.84
C PHE A 303 -6.65 2.74 11.90
N VAL A 304 -5.72 3.63 11.58
CA VAL A 304 -5.99 5.08 11.52
C VAL A 304 -6.28 5.46 10.08
N LEU A 305 -7.54 5.71 9.79
CA LEU A 305 -8.05 5.97 8.44
C LEU A 305 -8.46 7.43 8.28
N ARG A 306 -8.39 7.91 7.04
CA ARG A 306 -8.86 9.25 6.66
C ARG A 306 -9.45 9.23 5.27
N THR A 307 -10.52 9.99 5.02
CA THR A 307 -10.99 10.18 3.64
C THR A 307 -10.01 11.04 2.83
N ARG A 308 -9.89 10.73 1.55
CA ARG A 308 -8.98 11.43 0.62
C ARG A 308 -9.43 12.86 0.29
N SER A 309 -10.73 13.09 0.21
CA SER A 309 -11.32 14.39 -0.14
C SER A 309 -12.14 14.93 1.02
N LYS A 310 -11.99 16.24 1.27
CA LYS A 310 -12.83 16.97 2.23
C LYS A 310 -14.05 17.62 1.58
N LEU A 311 -13.90 18.09 0.33
CA LEU A 311 -14.82 19.08 -0.24
C LEU A 311 -15.85 18.50 -1.21
N LEU A 312 -15.54 17.36 -1.84
CA LEU A 312 -16.42 16.68 -2.81
C LEU A 312 -16.58 15.20 -2.44
N PHE A 313 -16.58 14.91 -1.14
CA PHE A 313 -16.78 13.55 -0.67
C PHE A 313 -18.26 13.20 -0.78
N ARG A 314 -18.57 12.05 -1.39
CA ARG A 314 -19.91 11.49 -1.41
C ARG A 314 -20.08 10.64 -0.15
N PRO A 315 -21.16 10.82 0.64
CA PRO A 315 -21.42 9.95 1.77
C PRO A 315 -21.30 8.48 1.37
N LEU A 316 -20.64 7.68 2.21
CA LEU A 316 -20.29 6.30 1.92
C LEU A 316 -20.69 5.42 3.09
N SER A 317 -21.51 4.40 2.83
CA SER A 317 -21.71 3.28 3.76
C SER A 317 -20.96 2.08 3.21
N HIS A 318 -19.96 1.60 3.94
CA HIS A 318 -19.11 0.50 3.51
C HIS A 318 -18.97 -0.54 4.62
N THR A 319 -18.95 -1.83 4.24
CA THR A 319 -18.70 -2.93 5.17
C THR A 319 -17.29 -3.43 4.95
N PHE A 320 -16.41 -3.17 5.91
CA PHE A 320 -15.05 -3.69 5.91
C PHE A 320 -15.06 -5.18 6.22
N GLN A 321 -14.24 -5.93 5.49
CA GLN A 321 -13.92 -7.32 5.84
C GLN A 321 -12.52 -7.32 6.46
N ILE A 322 -12.49 -7.40 7.80
CA ILE A 322 -11.23 -7.44 8.55
C ILE A 322 -10.81 -8.91 8.65
N GLN A 323 -9.61 -9.23 8.18
CA GLN A 323 -9.05 -10.56 8.18
C GLN A 323 -7.94 -10.66 9.24
N VAL A 324 -7.99 -11.70 10.07
CA VAL A 324 -7.00 -12.01 11.11
C VAL A 324 -6.36 -13.34 10.76
N ASN A 325 -5.06 -13.33 10.45
CA ASN A 325 -4.26 -14.53 10.26
C ASN A 325 -3.58 -14.88 11.57
N TYR A 326 -3.81 -16.09 12.07
CA TYR A 326 -3.29 -16.56 13.35
C TYR A 326 -2.94 -18.04 13.26
N SER A 327 -2.06 -18.52 14.13
CA SER A 327 -1.79 -19.95 14.30
C SER A 327 -2.10 -20.41 15.72
N VAL A 328 -2.62 -21.63 15.82
CA VAL A 328 -2.91 -22.34 17.08
C VAL A 328 -2.30 -23.73 16.96
N ASP A 329 -1.46 -24.11 17.92
CA ASP A 329 -0.73 -25.39 17.90
C ASP A 329 0.02 -25.67 16.57
N GLY A 330 0.55 -24.61 15.95
CA GLY A 330 1.29 -24.68 14.69
C GLY A 330 0.43 -24.84 13.43
N VAL A 331 -0.90 -24.81 13.56
CA VAL A 331 -1.83 -24.81 12.42
C VAL A 331 -2.27 -23.39 12.10
N ASP A 332 -2.07 -22.96 10.86
CA ASP A 332 -2.46 -21.64 10.38
C ASP A 332 -3.97 -21.56 10.11
N HIS A 333 -4.57 -20.46 10.54
CA HIS A 333 -5.98 -20.16 10.43
C HIS A 333 -6.20 -18.70 9.98
N THR A 334 -7.32 -18.47 9.30
CA THR A 334 -7.78 -17.13 8.90
C THR A 334 -9.20 -16.91 9.40
N GLY A 335 -9.37 -15.91 10.28
CA GLY A 335 -10.67 -15.42 10.74
C GLY A 335 -11.09 -14.16 10.00
N THR A 336 -12.38 -13.99 9.74
CA THR A 336 -12.89 -12.75 9.13
C THR A 336 -14.06 -12.18 9.93
N VAL A 337 -14.08 -10.87 10.10
CA VAL A 337 -15.15 -10.16 10.82
C VAL A 337 -15.63 -8.96 9.98
N PRO A 338 -16.94 -8.87 9.67
CA PRO A 338 -17.49 -7.72 8.96
C PRO A 338 -17.72 -6.54 9.91
N TYR A 339 -17.39 -5.33 9.46
CA TYR A 339 -17.64 -4.09 10.21
C TYR A 339 -18.23 -3.02 9.30
N GLN A 340 -19.45 -2.56 9.61
CA GLN A 340 -20.13 -1.53 8.83
C GLN A 340 -19.79 -0.14 9.35
N LEU A 341 -19.30 0.72 8.46
CA LEU A 341 -18.99 2.12 8.74
C LEU A 341 -19.81 3.03 7.84
N THR A 342 -20.36 4.09 8.43
CA THR A 342 -21.03 5.16 7.69
C THR A 342 -20.23 6.45 7.81
N ILE A 343 -19.81 6.98 6.66
CA ILE A 343 -19.05 8.22 6.54
C ILE A 343 -19.95 9.29 5.94
N GLN A 344 -20.22 10.32 6.72
CA GLN A 344 -20.97 11.51 6.31
C GLN A 344 -20.07 12.49 5.56
N ALA A 345 -20.67 13.34 4.74
CA ALA A 345 -19.93 14.41 4.08
C ALA A 345 -19.50 15.49 5.08
N ALA A 346 -18.45 16.24 4.73
CA ALA A 346 -17.91 17.27 5.61
C ALA A 346 -18.88 18.46 5.69
N LEU A 347 -19.17 18.96 6.89
CA LEU A 347 -19.97 20.18 7.07
C LEU A 347 -19.43 21.37 6.24
N GLY A 348 -18.10 21.46 6.12
CA GLY A 348 -17.46 22.48 5.28
C GLY A 348 -17.76 22.35 3.78
N SER A 349 -18.03 21.14 3.29
CA SER A 349 -18.46 20.90 1.92
C SER A 349 -19.84 21.52 1.66
N ILE A 350 -20.79 21.32 2.57
CA ILE A 350 -22.12 21.91 2.52
C ILE A 350 -22.03 23.44 2.54
N ALA A 351 -21.24 23.99 3.48
CA ALA A 351 -21.08 25.44 3.62
C ALA A 351 -20.47 26.09 2.38
N TRP A 352 -19.47 25.45 1.76
CA TRP A 352 -18.89 25.94 0.50
C TRP A 352 -19.87 25.83 -0.66
N GLY A 353 -20.59 24.71 -0.73
CA GLY A 353 -21.68 24.51 -1.67
C GLY A 353 -22.69 25.65 -1.58
N SER A 354 -23.21 25.91 -0.38
CA SER A 354 -24.22 26.94 -0.15
C SER A 354 -23.73 28.35 -0.41
N ALA A 355 -22.49 28.68 -0.03
CA ALA A 355 -21.90 29.98 -0.36
C ALA A 355 -21.81 30.18 -1.87
N LEU A 356 -21.32 29.18 -2.61
CA LEU A 356 -21.21 29.24 -4.08
C LEU A 356 -22.59 29.29 -4.74
N GLY A 357 -23.52 28.47 -4.26
CA GLY A 357 -24.91 28.46 -4.72
C GLY A 357 -25.55 29.82 -4.55
N ALA A 358 -25.44 30.42 -3.36
CA ALA A 358 -26.01 31.74 -3.06
C ALA A 358 -25.41 32.84 -3.93
N ALA A 359 -24.09 32.81 -4.18
CA ALA A 359 -23.45 33.75 -5.09
C ALA A 359 -24.02 33.63 -6.52
N VAL A 360 -24.14 32.40 -7.04
CA VAL A 360 -24.70 32.14 -8.37
C VAL A 360 -26.18 32.55 -8.44
N GLY A 361 -26.98 32.17 -7.43
CA GLY A 361 -28.40 32.50 -7.37
C GLY A 361 -28.64 34.01 -7.27
N GLY A 362 -27.82 34.72 -6.49
CA GLY A 362 -27.89 36.18 -6.37
C GLY A 362 -27.51 36.90 -7.66
N ILE A 363 -26.48 36.43 -8.37
CA ILE A 363 -26.15 36.92 -9.72
C ILE A 363 -27.36 36.71 -10.63
N LEU A 364 -27.91 35.50 -10.67
CA LEU A 364 -29.06 35.16 -11.51
C LEU A 364 -30.30 36.01 -11.19
N LYS A 365 -30.55 36.31 -9.92
CA LYS A 365 -31.61 37.22 -9.47
C LYS A 365 -31.38 38.64 -9.96
N GLY A 366 -30.16 39.16 -9.82
CA GLY A 366 -29.80 40.49 -10.31
C GLY A 366 -30.03 40.60 -11.82
N LEU A 367 -29.59 39.59 -12.57
CA LEU A 367 -29.73 39.56 -14.02
C LEU A 367 -31.19 39.41 -14.49
N SER A 368 -32.07 38.78 -13.71
CA SER A 368 -33.50 38.64 -14.02
C SER A 368 -34.33 39.87 -13.59
N ALA A 369 -33.94 40.53 -12.49
CA ALA A 369 -34.60 41.74 -11.98
C ALA A 369 -34.34 42.97 -12.87
N SER A 370 -33.23 43.02 -13.59
CA SER A 370 -32.92 44.12 -14.53
C SER A 370 -33.91 44.26 -15.69
N GLY A 371 -34.90 43.36 -15.81
CA GLY A 371 -35.93 43.41 -16.83
C GLY A 371 -35.33 43.22 -18.21
N ILE A 372 -35.51 42.03 -18.77
CA ILE A 372 -35.28 41.77 -20.20
C ILE A 372 -36.30 42.60 -20.98
N THR A 373 -36.11 43.92 -21.04
CA THR A 373 -37.07 44.86 -21.62
C THR A 373 -36.60 45.35 -22.99
N TYR A 374 -35.41 44.94 -23.45
CA TYR A 374 -34.93 45.19 -24.81
C TYR A 374 -34.13 44.00 -25.34
N ILE A 375 -34.84 42.98 -25.84
CA ILE A 375 -34.25 41.88 -26.66
C ILE A 375 -33.83 42.39 -28.06
N GLY A 376 -34.24 43.60 -28.45
CA GLY A 376 -33.89 44.19 -29.74
C GLY A 376 -32.75 45.20 -29.65
N SER A 377 -31.50 44.74 -29.50
CA SER A 377 -30.27 45.32 -30.11
C SER A 377 -28.99 45.13 -29.29
N ASP A 378 -29.07 44.77 -28.00
CA ASP A 378 -27.87 44.69 -27.15
C ASP A 378 -27.31 43.26 -27.08
N PRO A 379 -26.17 42.96 -27.73
CA PRO A 379 -25.56 41.63 -27.68
C PRO A 379 -25.19 41.19 -26.25
N VAL A 380 -25.02 42.14 -25.32
CA VAL A 380 -24.73 41.83 -23.92
C VAL A 380 -25.94 41.20 -23.23
N ALA A 381 -27.16 41.66 -23.53
CA ALA A 381 -28.38 41.10 -22.97
C ALA A 381 -28.64 39.67 -23.44
N VAL A 382 -28.29 39.35 -24.69
CA VAL A 382 -28.37 37.98 -25.24
C VAL A 382 -27.35 37.07 -24.57
N LEU A 383 -26.10 37.51 -24.42
CA LEU A 383 -25.04 36.75 -23.74
C LEU A 383 -25.41 36.47 -22.27
N GLN A 384 -25.98 37.47 -21.60
CA GLN A 384 -26.49 37.37 -20.25
C GLN A 384 -27.65 36.36 -20.16
N GLY A 385 -28.64 36.43 -21.05
CA GLY A 385 -29.74 35.46 -21.11
C GLY A 385 -29.26 34.02 -21.36
N VAL A 386 -28.25 33.83 -22.22
CA VAL A 386 -27.63 32.53 -22.49
C VAL A 386 -26.84 32.03 -21.27
N ALA A 387 -26.09 32.89 -20.57
CA ALA A 387 -25.37 32.51 -19.35
C ALA A 387 -26.33 32.08 -18.23
N ILE A 388 -27.44 32.80 -18.07
CA ILE A 388 -28.54 32.44 -17.15
C ILE A 388 -29.12 31.08 -17.52
N ALA A 389 -29.45 30.86 -18.80
CA ALA A 389 -30.01 29.61 -19.28
C ALA A 389 -29.03 28.44 -19.10
N ILE A 390 -27.74 28.63 -19.34
CA ILE A 390 -26.70 27.61 -19.12
C ILE A 390 -26.56 27.30 -17.63
N MET A 391 -26.50 28.30 -16.75
CA MET A 391 -26.38 28.09 -15.30
C MET A 391 -27.63 27.43 -14.71
N ALA A 392 -28.82 27.83 -15.16
CA ALA A 392 -30.07 27.19 -14.80
C ALA A 392 -30.14 25.74 -15.31
N THR A 393 -29.70 25.50 -16.55
CA THR A 393 -29.63 24.15 -17.13
C THR A 393 -28.61 23.28 -16.39
N ILE A 394 -27.45 23.82 -15.97
CA ILE A 394 -26.49 23.09 -15.13
C ILE A 394 -27.13 22.78 -13.78
N GLY A 395 -27.83 23.72 -13.15
CA GLY A 395 -28.56 23.48 -11.90
C GLY A 395 -29.61 22.38 -12.03
N VAL A 396 -30.39 22.41 -13.12
CA VAL A 396 -31.41 21.41 -13.44
C VAL A 396 -30.77 20.06 -13.79
N VAL A 397 -29.72 20.01 -14.61
CA VAL A 397 -29.01 18.77 -14.96
C VAL A 397 -28.32 18.17 -13.74
N VAL A 398 -27.72 18.96 -12.85
CA VAL A 398 -27.18 18.47 -11.57
C VAL A 398 -28.29 17.91 -10.68
N ALA A 399 -29.47 18.55 -10.67
CA ALA A 399 -30.64 18.04 -9.96
C ALA A 399 -31.21 16.75 -10.59
N PHE A 400 -31.21 16.62 -11.92
CA PHE A 400 -31.81 15.49 -12.65
C PHE A 400 -30.87 14.31 -12.94
N ALA A 401 -29.56 14.54 -13.14
CA ALA A 401 -28.55 13.48 -13.34
C ALA A 401 -28.42 12.56 -12.11
N ARG A 402 -29.03 12.94 -10.99
CA ARG A 402 -29.16 12.14 -9.78
C ARG A 402 -30.39 11.21 -9.77
N LYS A 403 -31.28 11.29 -10.77
CA LYS A 403 -32.50 10.48 -10.83
C LYS A 403 -32.28 9.15 -11.55
N SER A 404 -31.51 8.26 -10.94
CA SER A 404 -31.63 6.83 -11.18
C SER A 404 -31.40 6.08 -9.87
N SER A 405 -32.52 5.70 -9.24
CA SER A 405 -32.69 4.55 -8.36
C SER A 405 -32.05 4.49 -6.95
N VAL A 406 -32.13 5.53 -6.09
CA VAL A 406 -31.86 5.34 -4.64
C VAL A 406 -32.78 6.25 -3.79
N GLN A 407 -33.41 5.67 -2.75
CA GLN A 407 -34.31 6.31 -1.77
C GLN A 407 -33.59 7.32 -0.84
N PRO A 408 -34.26 7.91 0.17
CA PRO A 408 -35.10 9.09 0.10
C PRO A 408 -34.49 10.24 0.92
N ILE A 409 -34.89 11.47 0.61
CA ILE A 409 -34.45 12.70 1.28
C ILE A 409 -32.99 13.01 0.92
N VAL A 410 -32.85 13.83 -0.12
CA VAL A 410 -31.84 14.88 -0.24
C VAL A 410 -30.68 14.75 0.77
N SER A 411 -29.50 14.38 0.31
CA SER A 411 -28.26 14.68 1.03
C SER A 411 -28.07 16.20 1.06
N VAL A 412 -28.87 16.90 1.88
CA VAL A 412 -28.57 18.26 2.36
C VAL A 412 -27.17 18.29 2.96
N GLU A 413 -26.65 17.11 3.31
CA GLU A 413 -25.36 16.84 3.91
C GLU A 413 -24.15 16.91 2.97
N ASP A 414 -24.31 17.11 1.65
CA ASP A 414 -23.17 17.22 0.73
C ASP A 414 -23.03 18.59 0.04
N PHE A 415 -21.94 18.78 -0.71
CA PHE A 415 -21.66 20.01 -1.47
C PHE A 415 -22.84 20.45 -2.35
N TRP A 416 -23.50 19.51 -3.02
CA TRP A 416 -24.55 19.82 -3.97
C TRP A 416 -25.87 20.14 -3.26
N GLY A 417 -26.18 19.45 -2.16
CA GLY A 417 -27.26 19.82 -1.27
C GLY A 417 -27.10 21.24 -0.75
N GLY A 418 -25.90 21.56 -0.25
CA GLY A 418 -25.52 22.93 0.12
C GLY A 418 -25.72 23.91 -1.04
N PHE A 419 -25.19 23.60 -2.22
CA PHE A 419 -25.30 24.43 -3.42
C PHE A 419 -26.74 24.74 -3.82
N VAL A 420 -27.62 23.74 -3.86
CA VAL A 420 -29.03 23.93 -4.22
C VAL A 420 -29.75 24.80 -3.19
N ILE A 421 -29.49 24.60 -1.89
CA ILE A 421 -30.05 25.42 -0.82
C ILE A 421 -29.57 26.86 -0.95
N GLY A 422 -28.26 27.06 -1.07
CA GLY A 422 -27.66 28.38 -1.25
C GLY A 422 -28.21 29.09 -2.48
N PHE A 423 -28.27 28.40 -3.62
CA PHE A 423 -28.83 28.92 -4.86
C PHE A 423 -30.28 29.35 -4.70
N SER A 424 -31.11 28.53 -4.06
CA SER A 424 -32.52 28.85 -3.81
C SER A 424 -32.66 30.10 -2.95
N VAL A 425 -31.88 30.21 -1.86
CA VAL A 425 -31.87 31.40 -0.99
C VAL A 425 -31.37 32.63 -1.75
N GLY A 426 -30.30 32.51 -2.54
CA GLY A 426 -29.76 33.61 -3.33
C GLY A 426 -30.71 34.09 -4.44
N TYR A 427 -31.40 33.16 -5.10
CA TYR A 427 -32.29 33.45 -6.22
C TYR A 427 -33.66 33.96 -5.78
N PHE A 428 -34.34 33.25 -4.87
CA PHE A 428 -35.68 33.65 -4.41
C PHE A 428 -35.61 34.74 -3.34
N GLY A 429 -34.56 34.78 -2.53
CA GLY A 429 -34.48 35.58 -1.31
C GLY A 429 -34.91 34.77 -0.08
N PHE A 430 -34.43 35.20 1.10
CA PHE A 430 -34.64 34.46 2.35
C PHE A 430 -36.13 34.34 2.73
N ASP A 431 -36.93 35.39 2.55
CA ASP A 431 -38.34 35.40 2.94
C ASP A 431 -39.19 34.42 2.12
N SER A 432 -38.90 34.30 0.82
CA SER A 432 -39.57 33.35 -0.06
C SER A 432 -39.13 31.92 0.20
N PHE A 433 -37.86 31.71 0.57
CA PHE A 433 -37.34 30.39 0.91
C PHE A 433 -37.87 29.90 2.28
N SER A 434 -37.91 30.75 3.29
CA SER A 434 -38.44 30.40 4.62
C SER A 434 -39.93 30.06 4.57
N ALA A 435 -40.70 30.72 3.70
CA ALA A 435 -42.10 30.40 3.46
C ALA A 435 -42.35 28.97 2.91
N LEU A 436 -41.33 28.32 2.31
CA LEU A 436 -41.43 26.93 1.83
C LEU A 436 -41.37 25.90 2.96
N PHE A 437 -40.87 26.28 4.13
CA PHE A 437 -40.85 25.44 5.33
C PHE A 437 -41.95 25.96 6.25
N PRO A 438 -43.21 25.51 6.10
CA PRO A 438 -44.27 25.90 7.01
C PRO A 438 -43.78 25.62 8.42
N SER A 439 -43.77 26.64 9.28
CA SER A 439 -43.45 26.46 10.68
C SER A 439 -44.43 25.41 11.20
N SER A 440 -43.96 24.20 11.49
CA SER A 440 -44.77 23.15 12.10
C SER A 440 -44.98 23.48 13.59
N GLY A 441 -45.51 24.66 13.84
CA GLY A 441 -46.10 25.08 15.10
C GLY A 441 -47.56 24.69 15.06
N GLY A 442 -47.80 23.43 15.41
CA GLY A 442 -49.09 22.78 15.61
C GLY A 442 -48.86 21.49 16.36
#